data_AF-A0A1L5BMI6-F1
#
_entry.id   AF-A0A1L5BMI6-F1
#
_cell.length_a   1.000
_cell.length_b   1.000
_cell.length_c   1.000
_cell.angle_alpha   90.00
_cell.angle_beta   90.00
_cell.angle_gamma   90.00
#
_symmetry.space_group_name_H-M   'P 1'
#
loop_
_entity.id
_entity.type
_entity.pdbx_description
1 polymer ?
#
loop_
_entity_poly.entity_id
_entity_poly.type
_entity_poly.pdbx_seq_one_letter_code
_entity_poly.pdbx_strand_id
1 'polypeptide(L)'
;MSRARVDYSDGGDFRGIGFDPDLPVAGFYRFRMRSGGALCGVRIWHGAPHDPVTGEELDRSPRWQALVNDDPVEIERVWPRCAADPITDAEYRHYCRTQTWAQQHAPDSALADPRRKADPLTTPLLF
;
A
#
# COMPACT_ATOMS: atom_id res chain seq x y z
N MET A 1 -35.83 14.46 -11.49
CA MET A 1 -34.76 13.46 -11.29
C MET A 1 -33.84 13.96 -10.18
N SER A 2 -34.02 13.48 -8.95
CA SER A 2 -33.27 13.95 -7.79
C SER A 2 -32.02 13.10 -7.60
N ARG A 3 -30.83 13.72 -7.60
CA ARG A 3 -29.56 13.06 -7.25
C ARG A 3 -29.56 12.74 -5.75
N ALA A 4 -29.32 11.47 -5.40
CA ALA A 4 -29.10 11.07 -4.02
C ALA A 4 -27.85 11.76 -3.47
N ARG A 5 -27.98 12.44 -2.33
CA ARG A 5 -26.86 12.98 -1.56
C ARG A 5 -26.09 11.80 -0.97
N VAL A 6 -24.86 11.60 -1.42
CA VAL A 6 -23.90 10.74 -0.74
C VAL A 6 -23.27 11.60 0.35
N ASP A 7 -23.54 11.25 1.60
CA ASP A 7 -22.98 11.92 2.77
C ASP A 7 -21.53 11.44 2.97
N TYR A 8 -20.60 12.37 3.15
CA TYR A 8 -19.16 12.07 3.21
C TYR A 8 -18.74 11.48 4.56
N SER A 9 -19.65 11.44 5.53
CA SER A 9 -19.50 10.93 6.89
C SER A 9 -19.83 9.43 7.01
N ASP A 10 -20.33 8.80 5.94
CA ASP A 10 -20.54 7.35 5.90
C ASP A 10 -19.21 6.68 5.56
N GLY A 11 -18.37 6.51 6.59
CA GLY A 11 -17.17 5.70 6.53
C GLY A 11 -17.58 4.26 6.26
N GLY A 12 -17.72 3.91 4.98
CA GLY A 12 -18.22 2.63 4.51
C GLY A 12 -17.61 1.48 5.30
N ASP A 13 -18.50 0.78 6.02
CA ASP A 13 -18.23 -0.43 6.78
C ASP A 13 -17.67 -1.46 5.79
N PHE A 14 -16.34 -1.60 5.72
CA PHE A 14 -15.64 -2.45 4.76
C PHE A 14 -15.75 -3.92 5.23
N ARG A 15 -16.99 -4.41 5.36
CA ARG A 15 -17.31 -5.80 5.66
C ARG A 15 -17.26 -6.62 4.38
N GLY A 16 -16.05 -6.75 3.83
CA GLY A 16 -15.71 -7.82 2.90
C GLY A 16 -15.61 -9.14 3.67
N ILE A 17 -16.09 -10.23 3.08
CA ILE A 17 -16.11 -11.57 3.68
C ILE A 17 -14.71 -11.95 4.20
N GLY A 18 -14.60 -12.20 5.50
CA GLY A 18 -13.67 -13.17 6.07
C GLY A 18 -12.32 -12.70 6.65
N PHE A 19 -12.05 -11.41 6.82
CA PHE A 19 -10.85 -10.96 7.55
C PHE A 19 -11.19 -10.07 8.74
N ASP A 20 -10.43 -10.22 9.82
CA ASP A 20 -10.58 -9.44 11.04
C ASP A 20 -9.77 -8.13 10.89
N PRO A 21 -10.40 -6.94 10.92
CA PRO A 21 -9.70 -5.68 10.78
C PRO A 21 -8.69 -5.42 11.90
N ASP A 22 -8.86 -6.04 13.07
CA ASP A 22 -7.96 -5.89 14.22
C ASP A 22 -6.80 -6.88 14.20
N LEU A 23 -6.85 -7.90 13.33
CA LEU A 23 -5.83 -8.94 13.24
C LEU A 23 -5.16 -8.94 11.85
N PRO A 24 -4.00 -8.27 11.70
CA PRO A 24 -3.25 -8.31 10.46
C PRO A 24 -2.82 -9.73 10.08
N VAL A 25 -2.78 -10.00 8.78
CA VAL A 25 -2.31 -11.28 8.24
C VAL A 25 -1.03 -11.05 7.45
N ALA A 26 0.01 -11.81 7.79
CA ALA A 26 1.28 -11.75 7.07
C ALA A 26 1.11 -12.18 5.61
N GLY A 27 1.70 -11.44 4.68
CA GLY A 27 1.53 -11.70 3.25
C GLY A 27 1.88 -10.51 2.38
N PHE A 28 1.55 -10.63 1.11
CA PHE A 28 1.69 -9.56 0.12
C PHE A 28 0.32 -9.13 -0.37
N TYR A 29 0.15 -7.82 -0.52
CA TYR A 29 -1.12 -7.21 -0.91
C TYR A 29 -0.88 -6.11 -1.93
N ARG A 30 -1.91 -5.76 -2.68
CA ARG A 30 -1.91 -4.60 -3.57
C ARG A 30 -2.68 -3.47 -2.91
N PHE A 31 -2.12 -2.27 -2.95
CA PHE A 31 -2.71 -1.11 -2.30
C PHE A 31 -2.45 0.19 -3.08
N ARG A 32 -3.31 1.19 -2.88
CA ARG A 32 -3.06 2.57 -3.30
C ARG A 32 -2.91 3.44 -2.06
N MET A 33 -1.75 4.07 -1.90
CA MET A 33 -1.47 4.97 -0.77
C MET A 33 -2.45 6.16 -0.69
N ARG A 34 -3.06 6.52 -1.82
CA ARG A 34 -4.09 7.56 -1.90
C ARG A 34 -5.07 7.26 -3.03
N SER A 35 -6.26 7.88 -2.95
CA SER A 35 -7.19 7.89 -4.06
C SER A 35 -6.57 8.55 -5.30
N GLY A 36 -6.66 7.86 -6.43
CA GLY A 36 -6.05 8.28 -7.70
C GLY A 36 -4.52 8.25 -7.72
N GLY A 37 -3.87 7.51 -6.81
CA GLY A 37 -2.43 7.24 -6.88
C GLY A 37 -2.11 5.98 -7.70
N ALA A 38 -0.81 5.73 -7.91
CA ALA A 38 -0.35 4.48 -8.50
C ALA A 38 -0.64 3.28 -7.58
N LEU A 39 -0.71 2.10 -8.20
CA LEU A 39 -0.77 0.83 -7.46
C LEU A 39 0.61 0.47 -6.92
N CYS A 40 0.64 -0.07 -5.71
CA CYS A 40 1.85 -0.46 -5.02
C CYS A 40 1.68 -1.85 -4.40
N GLY A 41 2.80 -2.55 -4.24
CA GLY A 41 2.89 -3.77 -3.46
C GLY A 41 3.10 -3.43 -1.98
N VAL A 42 2.34 -4.09 -1.11
CA VAL A 42 2.47 -4.03 0.34
C VAL A 42 2.94 -5.38 0.84
N ARG A 43 3.94 -5.41 1.72
CA ARG A 43 4.38 -6.60 2.44
C ARG A 43 4.07 -6.41 3.91
N ILE A 44 3.35 -7.35 4.52
CA ILE A 44 3.04 -7.37 5.95
C ILE A 44 3.71 -8.59 6.59
N TRP A 45 4.37 -8.41 7.73
CA TRP A 45 4.94 -9.51 8.52
C TRP A 45 4.94 -9.17 10.01
N HIS A 46 5.03 -10.21 10.84
CA HIS A 46 5.18 -10.08 12.28
C HIS A 46 6.60 -10.52 12.65
N GLY A 47 7.36 -9.64 13.31
CA GLY A 47 8.76 -9.92 13.64
C GLY A 47 9.41 -8.80 14.43
N ALA A 48 10.68 -8.98 14.76
CA ALA A 48 11.49 -7.95 15.40
C ALA A 48 11.54 -6.69 14.52
N PRO A 49 11.37 -5.49 15.09
CA PRO A 49 11.36 -4.27 14.30
C PRO A 49 12.73 -3.99 13.71
N HIS A 50 12.76 -3.48 12.48
CA HIS A 50 13.98 -3.00 11.86
C HIS A 50 14.19 -1.52 12.16
N ASP A 51 15.45 -1.11 12.30
CA ASP A 51 15.85 0.29 12.37
C ASP A 51 15.51 0.97 11.03
N PRO A 52 14.76 2.09 11.01
CA PRO A 52 14.35 2.75 9.78
C PRO A 52 15.52 3.43 9.03
N VAL A 53 16.66 3.63 9.67
CA VAL A 53 17.86 4.26 9.10
C VAL A 53 18.87 3.20 8.65
N THR A 54 19.13 2.19 9.48
CA THR A 54 20.16 1.17 9.17
C THR A 54 19.61 -0.11 8.57
N GLY A 55 18.31 -0.39 8.75
CA GLY A 55 17.67 -1.65 8.36
C GLY A 55 18.03 -2.84 9.26
N GLU A 56 18.85 -2.63 10.29
CA GLU A 56 19.26 -3.68 11.23
C GLU A 56 18.12 -4.07 12.16
N GLU A 57 18.09 -5.33 12.57
CA GLU A 57 17.11 -5.83 13.54
C GLU A 57 17.36 -5.20 14.91
N LEU A 58 16.33 -4.56 15.46
CA LEU A 58 16.36 -4.01 16.81
C LEU A 58 15.96 -5.09 17.81
N ASP A 59 16.71 -5.19 18.91
CA ASP A 59 16.37 -6.03 20.06
C ASP A 59 15.17 -5.42 20.83
N ARG A 60 13.98 -5.64 20.28
CA ARG A 60 12.69 -5.13 20.75
C ARG A 60 11.63 -6.21 20.56
N SER A 61 10.54 -6.09 21.32
CA SER A 61 9.40 -7.01 21.20
C SER A 61 8.91 -7.09 19.75
N PRO A 62 8.62 -8.30 19.25
CA PRO A 62 8.05 -8.48 17.93
C PRO A 62 6.76 -7.67 17.78
N ARG A 63 6.60 -7.04 16.62
CA ARG A 63 5.40 -6.30 16.26
C ARG A 63 5.04 -6.55 14.80
N TRP A 64 3.81 -6.20 14.46
CA TRP A 64 3.39 -6.13 13.08
C TRP A 64 4.08 -4.98 12.36
N GLN A 65 4.53 -5.25 11.13
CA GLN A 65 5.28 -4.34 10.30
C GLN A 65 4.77 -4.39 8.86
N ALA A 66 4.94 -3.28 8.15
CA ALA A 66 4.56 -3.16 6.75
C ALA A 66 5.59 -2.39 5.92
N LEU A 67 5.79 -2.82 4.67
CA LEU A 67 6.53 -2.08 3.64
C LEU A 67 5.61 -1.81 2.46
N VAL A 68 5.68 -0.60 1.90
CA VAL A 68 5.11 -0.30 0.57
C VAL A 68 6.27 -0.19 -0.40
N ASN A 69 6.38 -1.13 -1.34
CA ASN A 69 7.48 -1.19 -2.31
C ASN A 69 8.87 -0.98 -1.66
N ASP A 70 9.17 -1.76 -0.64
CA ASP A 70 10.37 -1.66 0.22
C ASP A 70 10.51 -0.41 1.11
N ASP A 71 9.61 0.57 1.03
CA ASP A 71 9.59 1.72 1.96
C ASP A 71 8.80 1.40 3.25
N PRO A 72 9.37 1.63 4.45
CA PRO A 72 8.66 1.42 5.72
C PRO A 72 7.37 2.26 5.84
N VAL A 73 6.29 1.62 6.31
CA VAL A 73 5.03 2.29 6.62
C VAL A 73 4.43 1.74 7.92
N GLU A 74 3.69 2.60 8.61
CA GLU A 74 2.82 2.18 9.72
C GLU A 74 1.74 1.22 9.21
N ILE A 75 1.53 0.11 9.92
CA ILE A 75 0.62 -0.93 9.48
C ILE A 75 -0.84 -0.44 9.42
N GLU A 76 -1.21 0.46 10.34
CA GLU A 76 -2.54 1.07 10.46
C GLU A 76 -2.90 1.94 9.24
N ARG A 77 -1.91 2.31 8.41
CA ARG A 77 -2.17 3.04 7.14
C ARG A 77 -2.61 2.12 6.01
N VAL A 78 -2.16 0.86 6.01
CA VAL A 78 -2.36 -0.09 4.91
C VAL A 78 -3.38 -1.16 5.27
N TRP A 79 -3.32 -1.69 6.49
CA TRP A 79 -4.34 -2.58 7.03
C TRP A 79 -5.47 -1.75 7.64
N PRO A 80 -6.76 -2.14 7.51
CA PRO A 80 -7.29 -3.31 6.79
C PRO A 80 -7.48 -3.12 5.28
N ARG A 81 -7.23 -1.92 4.75
CA ARG A 81 -7.66 -1.53 3.39
C ARG A 81 -7.06 -2.39 2.28
N CYS A 82 -5.85 -2.92 2.47
CA CYS A 82 -5.20 -3.81 1.50
C CYS A 82 -5.63 -5.28 1.60
N ALA A 83 -6.36 -5.68 2.65
CA ALA A 83 -6.69 -7.08 2.93
C ALA A 83 -7.56 -7.74 1.83
N ALA A 84 -8.30 -6.94 1.06
CA ALA A 84 -9.16 -7.43 -0.02
C ALA A 84 -8.41 -7.83 -1.30
N ASP A 85 -7.15 -7.40 -1.47
CA ASP A 85 -6.37 -7.60 -2.70
C ASP A 85 -5.02 -8.30 -2.40
N PRO A 86 -4.99 -9.58 -1.98
CA PRO A 86 -3.74 -10.33 -1.84
C PRO A 86 -3.06 -10.53 -3.20
N ILE A 87 -1.73 -10.48 -3.20
CA ILE A 87 -0.88 -10.70 -4.39
C ILE A 87 0.23 -11.70 -4.09
N THR A 88 0.93 -12.13 -5.13
CA THR A 88 2.13 -12.98 -5.02
C THR A 88 3.38 -12.15 -4.70
N ASP A 89 4.41 -12.80 -4.14
CA ASP A 89 5.74 -12.20 -3.97
C ASP A 89 6.34 -11.72 -5.31
N ALA A 90 6.07 -12.45 -6.41
CA ALA A 90 6.52 -12.05 -7.74
C ALA A 90 5.92 -10.71 -8.19
N GLU A 91 4.62 -10.50 -7.93
CA GLU A 91 3.92 -9.23 -8.20
C GLU A 91 4.43 -8.11 -7.27
N TYR A 92 4.62 -8.39 -5.98
CA TYR A 92 5.22 -7.43 -5.04
C TYR A 92 6.58 -6.93 -5.56
N ARG A 93 7.48 -7.85 -5.91
CA ARG A 93 8.80 -7.50 -6.46
C ARG A 93 8.70 -6.76 -7.79
N HIS A 94 7.67 -7.03 -8.59
CA HIS A 94 7.43 -6.26 -9.82
C HIS A 94 7.08 -4.81 -9.49
N TYR A 95 6.23 -4.55 -8.50
CA TYR A 95 5.94 -3.18 -8.06
C TYR A 95 7.19 -2.46 -7.53
N CYS A 96 8.02 -3.12 -6.72
CA CYS A 96 9.29 -2.55 -6.25
C CYS A 96 10.19 -2.14 -7.43
N ARG A 97 10.43 -3.06 -8.38
CA ARG A 97 11.25 -2.77 -9.57
C ARG A 97 10.69 -1.63 -10.42
N THR A 98 9.37 -1.60 -10.60
CA THR A 98 8.70 -0.53 -11.36
C THR A 98 8.88 0.83 -10.70
N GLN A 99 8.78 0.90 -9.37
CA GLN A 99 9.06 2.15 -8.64
C GLN A 99 10.53 2.55 -8.75
N THR A 100 11.47 1.62 -8.55
CA THR A 100 12.91 1.91 -8.70
C THR A 100 13.23 2.45 -10.10
N TRP A 101 12.66 1.84 -11.14
CA TRP A 101 12.81 2.32 -12.51
C TRP A 101 12.21 3.73 -12.67
N ALA A 102 11.00 3.95 -12.15
CA ALA A 102 10.34 5.24 -12.25
C ALA A 102 11.09 6.34 -11.50
N GLN A 103 11.71 6.06 -10.34
CA GLN A 103 12.56 7.02 -9.63
C GLN A 103 13.76 7.48 -10.49
N GLN A 104 14.28 6.62 -11.35
CA GLN A 104 15.43 6.94 -12.20
C GLN A 104 15.03 7.63 -13.52
N HIS A 105 13.91 7.21 -14.13
CA HIS A 105 13.53 7.63 -15.47
C HIS A 105 12.35 8.60 -15.53
N ALA A 106 11.49 8.60 -14.52
CA ALA A 106 10.29 9.44 -14.43
C ALA A 106 10.03 9.87 -12.98
N PRO A 107 10.97 10.59 -12.34
CA PRO A 107 10.93 10.90 -10.91
C PRO A 107 9.70 11.71 -10.51
N ASP A 108 9.09 12.43 -11.46
CA ASP A 108 7.89 13.22 -11.23
C ASP A 108 6.57 12.45 -11.38
N SER A 109 6.64 11.19 -11.83
CA SER A 109 5.47 10.33 -11.99
C SER A 109 4.96 9.80 -10.64
N ALA A 110 3.67 9.45 -10.59
CA ALA A 110 3.10 8.76 -9.43
C ALA A 110 3.62 7.32 -9.25
N LEU A 111 4.29 6.75 -10.25
CA LEU A 111 4.97 5.46 -10.13
C LEU A 111 6.27 5.59 -9.32
N ALA A 112 6.94 6.74 -9.37
CA ALA A 112 8.16 7.01 -8.60
C ALA A 112 7.86 7.29 -7.12
N ASP A 113 6.76 8.01 -6.85
CA ASP A 113 6.28 8.30 -5.51
C ASP A 113 4.80 7.90 -5.35
N PRO A 114 4.52 6.78 -4.66
CA PRO A 114 3.17 6.31 -4.31
C PRO A 114 2.27 7.34 -3.64
N ARG A 115 2.85 8.34 -2.96
CA ARG A 115 2.11 9.38 -2.23
C ARG A 115 1.67 10.53 -3.15
N ARG A 116 2.21 10.63 -4.37
CA ARG A 116 1.77 11.59 -5.38
C ARG A 116 0.49 11.15 -6.06
N LYS A 117 -0.33 12.12 -6.44
CA LYS A 117 -1.53 11.86 -7.26
C LYS A 117 -1.04 11.46 -8.65
N ALA A 118 -1.62 10.42 -9.24
CA ALA A 118 -1.43 10.14 -10.65
C ALA A 118 -1.99 11.30 -11.47
N ASP A 119 -1.15 11.86 -12.32
CA ASP A 119 -1.59 12.83 -13.31
C ASP A 119 -2.17 12.05 -14.51
N PRO A 120 -3.46 12.22 -14.83
CA PRO A 120 -4.11 11.49 -15.90
C PRO A 120 -3.55 11.81 -17.30
N LEU A 121 -2.78 12.89 -17.47
CA LEU A 121 -2.13 13.22 -18.75
C LEU A 121 -0.82 12.48 -18.98
N THR A 122 -0.16 12.02 -17.92
CA THR A 122 1.17 11.38 -17.97
C THR A 122 1.14 9.92 -17.51
N THR A 123 0.04 9.49 -16.88
CA THR A 123 -0.15 8.10 -16.44
C THR A 123 -0.80 7.30 -17.56
N PRO A 124 -0.24 6.14 -17.98
CA PRO A 124 -0.91 5.29 -18.96
C PRO A 124 -2.29 4.88 -18.45
N LEU A 125 -3.31 4.99 -19.30
CA LEU A 125 -4.68 4.59 -18.98
C LEU A 125 -4.68 3.11 -18.60
N LEU A 126 -5.18 2.81 -17.39
CA LEU A 126 -5.48 1.45 -16.96
C LEU A 126 -6.82 1.06 -17.59
N PHE A 127 -6.80 0.27 -18.66
CA PHE A 127 -7.98 -0.42 -19.20
C PHE A 127 -8.27 -1.69 -18.41
#